data_AF-A0A8H3I868-F1
#
_entry.id   AF-A0A8H3I868-F1
#
_cell.length_a   1.000
_cell.length_b   1.000
_cell.length_c   1.000
_cell.angle_alpha   90.00
_cell.angle_beta   90.00
_cell.angle_gamma   90.00
#
_symmetry.space_group_name_H-M   'P 1'
#
loop_
_entity.id
_entity.type
_entity.pdbx_description
1 polymer ?
#
loop_
_entity_poly.entity_id
_entity_poly.type
_entity_poly.pdbx_seq_one_letter_code
_entity_poly.pdbx_strand_id
1 'polypeptide(L)'
;MANELNSPAYSTPDTNEHAKISENPSLSLPITMLEASGFETPTAGSYDDPPSASITSSDIFTGPRVPASTPAPEIGNPFTSTSSSLSYIQSSALVTTLADSAPTSTSSTAPTDTTEMNGLIAGIVVLAALFLAMTGILIWTIRRKRSGGHHVQPETSFPVASKDSLNPSFAGLESTIASLETQLHEKDAQLRERHVSMIAKGQSISRTQTVKRMSVPDDEIRERFIQLQAAVSKWVSTYFRASKFTATPIPDAVVTLKKTFPQYASLIKENTEVTTVLEGLVVDMISQSFASGRLFGNEAFWELKQAITSTVSTSEANEWRAMTMRLLEKTSNYQSDRKEAVEDLSQMIDAACSELTKTRPKGERRASLEEMVDSAASLALDMAKQRAMFRIERPSNSVFDPEMMETWNNDTEAVTGAPIRAVIFPAVTKCSGESASGSAWSHSLVIVKAKVLL
;
A
#
# COMPACT_ATOMS: atom_id res chain seq x y z
N MET A 1 65.29 33.46 4.57
CA MET A 1 65.63 33.18 5.98
C MET A 1 65.02 34.29 6.82
N ALA A 2 64.02 33.97 7.66
CA ALA A 2 63.31 34.83 8.65
C ALA A 2 62.57 36.06 8.07
N ASN A 3 61.39 36.52 8.52
CA ASN A 3 60.63 36.29 9.76
C ASN A 3 59.15 36.72 9.62
N GLU A 4 58.30 36.08 10.44
CA GLU A 4 57.09 36.57 11.15
C GLU A 4 55.86 37.03 10.33
N LEU A 5 54.77 36.26 10.19
CA LEU A 5 53.72 35.85 11.15
C LEU A 5 53.04 37.02 11.90
N ASN A 6 51.88 37.43 11.41
CA ASN A 6 50.89 38.21 12.16
C ASN A 6 49.48 37.67 11.83
N SER A 7 48.80 37.10 12.82
CA SER A 7 47.39 36.69 12.77
C SER A 7 46.67 37.35 13.94
N PRO A 8 45.48 37.95 13.74
CA PRO A 8 44.73 38.55 14.83
C PRO A 8 43.78 37.54 15.52
N ALA A 9 43.58 37.83 16.80
CA ALA A 9 42.88 37.07 17.82
C ALA A 9 41.38 36.82 17.55
N TYR A 10 40.95 35.61 17.95
CA TYR A 10 39.56 35.26 18.21
C TYR A 10 39.09 35.89 19.53
N SER A 11 37.97 36.60 19.49
CA SER A 11 37.20 37.02 20.67
C SER A 11 36.06 36.03 20.91
N THR A 12 36.01 35.45 22.10
CA THR A 12 34.86 34.72 22.65
C THR A 12 33.97 35.68 23.45
N PRO A 13 32.64 35.62 23.33
CA PRO A 13 31.77 36.21 24.35
C PRO A 13 31.29 35.12 25.32
N ASP A 14 31.59 35.35 26.59
CA ASP A 14 30.87 34.79 27.73
C ASP A 14 29.39 35.20 27.66
N THR A 15 28.49 34.25 27.91
CA THR A 15 27.17 34.56 28.46
C THR A 15 26.77 33.48 29.45
N ASN A 16 26.69 33.91 30.70
CA ASN A 16 26.20 33.16 31.84
C ASN A 16 24.93 33.87 32.36
N GLU A 17 24.13 33.14 33.12
CA GLU A 17 23.05 33.60 34.02
C GLU A 17 21.60 33.70 33.51
N HIS A 18 20.84 32.68 33.92
CA HIS A 18 19.69 32.78 34.84
C HIS A 18 18.67 33.92 34.66
N ALA A 19 17.46 33.54 34.20
CA ALA A 19 16.19 34.16 34.61
C ALA A 19 15.10 33.08 34.65
N LYS A 20 14.71 32.62 35.85
CA LYS A 20 13.49 33.02 36.59
C LYS A 20 12.18 32.73 35.85
N ILE A 21 11.56 31.65 36.31
CA ILE A 21 10.16 31.27 36.15
C ILE A 21 9.28 32.39 36.73
N SER A 22 8.37 32.93 35.92
CA SER A 22 7.30 33.83 36.35
C SER A 22 6.03 33.51 35.57
N GLU A 23 5.07 32.96 36.30
CA GLU A 23 3.61 33.09 36.20
C GLU A 23 3.01 33.63 34.89
N ASN A 24 2.21 32.79 34.23
CA ASN A 24 1.25 33.22 33.21
C ASN A 24 -0.15 33.29 33.84
N PRO A 25 -0.80 34.48 33.88
CA PRO A 25 -2.18 34.60 34.28
C PRO A 25 -3.14 34.29 33.13
N SER A 26 -4.23 33.65 33.50
CA SER A 26 -5.48 33.48 32.77
C SER A 26 -5.92 34.73 32.00
N LEU A 27 -6.12 34.59 30.68
CA LEU A 27 -6.84 35.55 29.85
C LEU A 27 -8.07 34.87 29.23
N SER A 28 -9.21 35.15 29.85
CA SER A 28 -10.55 35.01 29.31
C SER A 28 -10.77 36.02 28.18
N LEU A 29 -11.15 35.55 27.00
CA LEU A 29 -11.65 36.40 25.92
C LEU A 29 -13.18 36.54 26.00
N PRO A 30 -13.74 37.74 25.79
CA PRO A 30 -15.18 37.97 25.78
C PRO A 30 -15.81 37.54 24.45
N ILE A 31 -16.95 36.87 24.56
CA ILE A 31 -17.89 36.61 23.47
C ILE A 31 -18.63 37.91 23.18
N THR A 32 -18.32 38.56 22.06
CA THR A 32 -19.11 39.68 21.55
C THR A 32 -20.21 39.13 20.65
N MET A 33 -21.46 39.25 21.12
CA MET A 33 -22.66 39.15 20.30
C MET A 33 -22.65 40.23 19.21
N LEU A 34 -23.00 39.86 17.99
CA LEU A 34 -23.37 40.84 16.96
C LEU A 34 -24.77 40.52 16.46
N GLU A 35 -25.63 41.49 16.72
CA GLU A 35 -27.05 41.55 16.39
C GLU A 35 -27.32 41.56 14.89
N ALA A 36 -28.55 41.11 14.60
CA ALA A 36 -29.22 41.16 13.33
C ALA A 36 -29.53 42.59 12.87
N SER A 37 -29.27 42.86 11.59
CA SER A 37 -29.98 43.78 10.69
C SER A 37 -29.47 43.45 9.28
N GLY A 38 -30.17 43.59 8.16
CA GLY A 38 -31.48 44.12 7.87
C GLY A 38 -31.87 43.61 6.48
N PHE A 39 -33.17 43.72 6.22
CA PHE A 39 -33.92 43.19 5.11
C PHE A 39 -33.86 44.17 3.94
N GLU A 40 -33.36 43.78 2.76
CA GLU A 40 -33.64 44.47 1.50
C GLU A 40 -33.81 43.48 0.34
N THR A 41 -35.06 43.33 -0.10
CA THR A 41 -35.45 42.80 -1.40
C THR A 41 -35.22 43.84 -2.50
N PRO A 42 -34.74 43.43 -3.70
CA PRO A 42 -35.06 44.16 -4.91
C PRO A 42 -35.84 43.30 -5.92
N THR A 43 -37.08 43.74 -6.12
CA THR A 43 -37.65 44.18 -7.41
C THR A 43 -37.43 43.30 -8.65
N ALA A 44 -38.54 42.77 -9.14
CA ALA A 44 -38.70 42.16 -10.44
C ALA A 44 -38.35 43.15 -11.57
N GLY A 45 -37.39 42.78 -12.41
CA GLY A 45 -37.04 43.44 -13.66
C GLY A 45 -37.32 42.52 -14.85
N SER A 46 -38.35 42.89 -15.60
CA SER A 46 -38.68 42.41 -16.95
C SER A 46 -37.66 42.95 -17.96
N TYR A 47 -37.10 42.12 -18.84
CA TYR A 47 -36.62 42.54 -20.17
C TYR A 47 -36.38 41.33 -21.10
N ASP A 48 -37.19 41.33 -22.18
CA ASP A 48 -36.92 41.11 -23.60
C ASP A 48 -36.24 39.84 -24.18
N ASP A 49 -36.88 39.43 -25.28
CA ASP A 49 -36.63 38.34 -26.22
C ASP A 49 -35.19 38.25 -26.78
N PRO A 50 -34.72 37.03 -27.10
CA PRO A 50 -33.51 36.83 -27.89
C PRO A 50 -33.77 36.98 -29.40
N PRO A 51 -32.86 37.60 -30.17
CA PRO A 51 -33.00 37.68 -31.62
C PRO A 51 -32.67 36.34 -32.28
N SER A 52 -33.50 36.00 -33.26
CA SER A 52 -33.34 34.89 -34.19
C SER A 52 -32.09 35.10 -35.06
N ALA A 53 -31.14 34.16 -35.00
CA ALA A 53 -30.02 34.11 -35.93
C ALA A 53 -30.38 33.22 -37.13
N SER A 54 -30.48 33.86 -38.29
CA SER A 54 -30.57 33.26 -39.62
C SER A 54 -29.26 32.56 -40.01
N ILE A 55 -29.32 31.28 -40.34
CA ILE A 55 -28.22 30.54 -40.99
C ILE A 55 -28.46 30.57 -42.50
N THR A 56 -27.58 31.27 -43.22
CA THR A 56 -27.50 31.28 -44.68
C THR A 56 -26.55 30.17 -45.17
N SER A 57 -26.99 29.45 -46.19
CA SER A 57 -26.26 28.43 -46.97
C SER A 57 -25.27 29.04 -47.99
N SER A 58 -24.15 28.34 -48.21
CA SER A 58 -23.33 28.11 -49.44
C SER A 58 -21.86 27.97 -49.01
N ASP A 59 -21.06 26.94 -49.36
CA ASP A 59 -20.66 26.41 -50.67
C ASP A 59 -20.27 24.92 -50.53
N ILE A 60 -20.76 23.99 -51.35
CA ILE A 60 -20.23 23.53 -52.66
C ILE A 60 -18.73 23.20 -52.64
N PHE A 61 -18.40 21.91 -52.45
CA PHE A 61 -17.19 21.32 -53.03
C PHE A 61 -17.49 19.92 -53.56
N THR A 62 -17.15 19.70 -54.83
CA THR A 62 -17.48 18.55 -55.67
C THR A 62 -16.31 17.57 -55.82
N GLY A 63 -16.56 16.30 -55.50
CA GLY A 63 -16.07 15.09 -56.21
C GLY A 63 -14.75 14.44 -55.74
N PRO A 64 -14.40 13.21 -56.21
CA PRO A 64 -15.20 12.27 -57.01
C PRO A 64 -15.41 10.87 -56.38
N ARG A 65 -16.31 10.15 -57.04
CA ARG A 65 -16.91 8.81 -56.78
C ARG A 65 -16.06 7.69 -57.39
N VAL A 66 -16.35 6.42 -57.00
CA VAL A 66 -16.23 5.11 -57.73
C VAL A 66 -15.47 4.03 -56.91
N PRO A 67 -15.80 2.72 -56.94
CA PRO A 67 -17.11 2.04 -56.87
C PRO A 67 -17.15 0.85 -55.89
N ALA A 68 -18.32 0.21 -55.81
CA ALA A 68 -18.63 -0.98 -55.03
C ALA A 68 -17.92 -2.27 -55.48
N SER A 69 -17.75 -3.22 -54.55
CA SER A 69 -17.76 -4.66 -54.80
C SER A 69 -18.00 -5.43 -53.49
N THR A 70 -19.21 -5.96 -53.33
CA THR A 70 -19.52 -7.14 -52.49
C THR A 70 -19.13 -8.40 -53.29
N PRO A 71 -18.82 -9.56 -52.68
CA PRO A 71 -19.88 -10.48 -52.24
C PRO A 71 -19.58 -11.28 -50.95
N ALA A 72 -20.64 -11.74 -50.27
CA ALA A 72 -20.66 -12.88 -49.34
C ALA A 72 -20.71 -14.21 -50.14
N PRO A 73 -20.46 -15.40 -49.54
CA PRO A 73 -21.47 -16.15 -48.75
C PRO A 73 -20.90 -16.78 -47.44
N GLU A 74 -21.68 -16.95 -46.34
CA GLU A 74 -22.55 -18.12 -45.99
C GLU A 74 -21.68 -19.38 -45.64
N ILE A 75 -21.77 -20.16 -44.55
CA ILE A 75 -22.84 -20.76 -43.71
C ILE A 75 -22.16 -21.33 -42.44
N GLY A 76 -22.84 -21.38 -41.27
CA GLY A 76 -22.52 -22.38 -40.24
C GLY A 76 -22.73 -22.04 -38.76
N ASN A 77 -23.99 -21.90 -38.32
CA ASN A 77 -24.43 -22.21 -36.95
C ASN A 77 -25.02 -23.66 -36.97
N PRO A 78 -25.24 -24.41 -35.85
CA PRO A 78 -25.56 -23.91 -34.50
C PRO A 78 -25.00 -24.71 -33.31
N PHE A 79 -24.99 -24.10 -32.11
CA PHE A 79 -25.32 -24.84 -30.88
C PHE A 79 -26.11 -23.94 -29.95
N THR A 80 -27.39 -24.27 -29.83
CA THR A 80 -28.34 -23.78 -28.84
C THR A 80 -28.11 -24.50 -27.52
N SER A 81 -28.11 -23.78 -26.41
CA SER A 81 -28.46 -24.33 -25.11
C SER A 81 -29.24 -23.28 -24.33
N THR A 82 -30.47 -23.68 -24.04
CA THR A 82 -31.58 -22.93 -23.47
C THR A 82 -31.60 -23.14 -21.95
N SER A 83 -32.16 -22.16 -21.22
CA SER A 83 -32.66 -22.21 -19.83
C SER A 83 -31.61 -22.37 -18.71
N SER A 84 -31.61 -21.56 -17.64
CA SER A 84 -32.76 -21.29 -16.79
C SER A 84 -32.69 -19.94 -16.08
N SER A 85 -33.86 -19.32 -16.01
CA SER A 85 -34.29 -18.16 -15.23
C SER A 85 -34.26 -18.39 -13.71
N LEU A 86 -33.99 -17.34 -12.92
CA LEU A 86 -34.68 -17.07 -11.67
C LEU A 86 -34.52 -15.62 -11.17
N SER A 87 -35.67 -14.96 -11.11
CA SER A 87 -36.14 -13.90 -10.20
C SER A 87 -35.29 -12.64 -9.92
N TYR A 88 -35.75 -11.60 -10.58
CA TYR A 88 -35.79 -10.18 -10.22
C TYR A 88 -36.46 -9.96 -8.84
N ILE A 89 -35.81 -9.24 -7.92
CA ILE A 89 -36.52 -8.53 -6.83
C ILE A 89 -36.36 -7.04 -7.05
N GLN A 90 -37.50 -6.43 -7.33
CA GLN A 90 -37.79 -5.03 -7.50
C GLN A 90 -38.24 -4.49 -6.14
N SER A 91 -37.49 -3.57 -5.53
CA SER A 91 -37.96 -2.82 -4.37
C SER A 91 -38.29 -1.40 -4.80
N SER A 92 -39.58 -1.20 -5.08
CA SER A 92 -40.18 0.10 -5.35
C SER A 92 -40.35 0.90 -4.06
N ALA A 93 -40.21 2.21 -4.23
CA ALA A 93 -40.48 3.27 -3.27
C ALA A 93 -41.89 3.21 -2.66
N LEU A 94 -42.02 3.70 -1.43
CA LEU A 94 -43.28 4.24 -0.93
C LEU A 94 -43.01 5.44 -0.02
N VAL A 95 -43.29 6.62 -0.58
CA VAL A 95 -43.51 7.90 0.08
C VAL A 95 -44.98 7.93 0.48
N THR A 96 -45.31 8.05 1.78
CA THR A 96 -46.61 8.60 2.24
C THR A 96 -46.48 9.19 3.65
N THR A 97 -46.54 10.53 3.71
CA THR A 97 -47.16 11.43 4.71
C THR A 97 -47.08 11.12 6.22
N LEU A 98 -46.44 12.05 6.95
CA LEU A 98 -46.62 12.27 8.39
C LEU A 98 -47.54 13.48 8.60
N ALA A 99 -48.68 13.25 9.27
CA ALA A 99 -49.47 14.26 9.95
C ALA A 99 -49.81 13.75 11.36
N ASP A 100 -49.37 14.52 12.35
CA ASP A 100 -49.93 14.81 13.67
C ASP A 100 -50.73 13.73 14.44
N SER A 101 -50.22 13.30 15.60
CA SER A 101 -50.95 13.19 16.89
C SER A 101 -50.11 12.60 18.04
N ALA A 102 -50.40 13.10 19.24
CA ALA A 102 -49.77 13.01 20.56
C ALA A 102 -49.60 11.59 21.19
N PRO A 103 -48.87 11.46 22.33
CA PRO A 103 -48.21 10.22 22.74
C PRO A 103 -49.06 9.37 23.69
N THR A 104 -48.97 8.04 23.54
CA THR A 104 -49.40 7.08 24.57
C THR A 104 -48.26 6.11 24.85
N SER A 105 -47.90 6.02 26.12
CA SER A 105 -46.83 5.20 26.69
C SER A 105 -47.24 3.72 26.75
N THR A 106 -46.46 2.85 26.11
CA THR A 106 -46.51 1.40 26.37
C THR A 106 -45.13 0.76 26.31
N SER A 107 -44.88 -0.03 27.35
CA SER A 107 -43.77 -0.92 27.69
C SER A 107 -42.97 -1.55 26.54
N SER A 108 -41.65 -1.36 26.63
CA SER A 108 -40.60 -2.08 25.90
C SER A 108 -40.54 -3.55 26.32
N THR A 109 -40.58 -4.45 25.32
CA THR A 109 -40.21 -5.86 25.46
C THR A 109 -39.11 -6.12 24.43
N ALA A 110 -37.93 -6.50 24.90
CA ALA A 110 -36.76 -6.74 24.05
C ALA A 110 -36.81 -8.15 23.42
N PRO A 111 -36.54 -8.32 22.12
CA PRO A 111 -36.27 -9.63 21.54
C PRO A 111 -34.78 -9.96 21.68
N THR A 112 -34.47 -10.96 22.50
CA THR A 112 -33.17 -11.64 22.55
C THR A 112 -33.08 -12.63 21.40
N ASP A 113 -32.39 -12.27 20.32
CA ASP A 113 -32.01 -13.21 19.26
C ASP A 113 -30.53 -13.58 19.44
N THR A 114 -30.27 -14.60 20.26
CA THR A 114 -28.93 -15.07 20.63
C THR A 114 -28.39 -16.18 19.72
N THR A 115 -29.06 -16.46 18.60
CA THR A 115 -28.81 -17.67 17.81
C THR A 115 -27.64 -17.49 16.83
N GLU A 116 -27.43 -16.28 16.29
CA GLU A 116 -26.37 -16.03 15.30
C GLU A 116 -24.96 -15.89 15.92
N MET A 117 -24.84 -15.39 17.16
CA MET A 117 -23.53 -15.25 17.82
C MET A 117 -22.84 -16.59 18.12
N ASN A 118 -23.61 -17.66 18.33
CA ASN A 118 -23.04 -18.97 18.67
C ASN A 118 -22.30 -19.62 17.48
N GLY A 119 -22.72 -19.33 16.24
CA GLY A 119 -22.03 -19.81 15.04
C GLY A 119 -20.67 -19.14 14.83
N LEU A 120 -20.58 -17.83 15.09
CA LEU A 120 -19.34 -17.07 14.97
C LEU A 120 -18.30 -17.47 16.03
N ILE A 121 -18.75 -17.70 17.27
CA ILE A 121 -17.88 -18.18 18.35
C ILE A 121 -17.34 -19.58 18.03
N ALA A 122 -18.18 -20.49 17.50
CA ALA A 122 -17.74 -21.82 17.09
C ALA A 122 -16.68 -21.78 15.98
N GLY A 123 -16.84 -20.89 14.99
CA GLY A 123 -15.86 -20.71 13.90
C GLY A 123 -14.50 -20.22 14.40
N ILE A 124 -14.48 -19.25 15.32
CA ILE A 124 -13.24 -18.70 15.90
C ILE A 124 -12.49 -19.76 16.72
N VAL A 125 -13.21 -20.59 17.49
CA VAL A 125 -12.61 -21.67 18.30
C VAL A 125 -11.93 -22.72 17.41
N VAL A 126 -12.54 -23.09 16.27
CA VAL A 126 -11.95 -24.06 15.33
C VAL A 126 -10.69 -23.50 14.66
N LEU A 127 -10.71 -22.22 14.25
CA LEU A 127 -9.54 -21.56 13.66
C LEU A 127 -8.38 -21.44 14.68
N ALA A 128 -8.67 -21.09 15.93
CA ALA A 128 -7.68 -21.04 17.00
C ALA A 128 -7.05 -22.42 17.27
N ALA A 129 -7.86 -23.48 17.28
CA ALA A 129 -7.38 -24.85 17.47
C ALA A 129 -6.46 -25.32 16.33
N LEU A 130 -6.79 -24.99 15.07
CA LEU A 130 -5.94 -25.30 13.92
C LEU A 130 -4.60 -24.55 13.96
N PHE A 131 -4.61 -23.30 14.42
CA PHE A 131 -3.40 -22.49 14.57
C PHE A 131 -2.47 -23.04 15.67
N LEU A 132 -3.03 -23.47 16.79
CA LEU A 132 -2.28 -24.14 17.87
C LEU A 132 -1.70 -25.49 17.44
N ALA A 133 -2.43 -26.27 16.64
CA ALA A 133 -1.92 -27.52 16.10
C ALA A 133 -0.73 -27.30 15.13
N MET A 134 -0.83 -26.31 14.24
CA MET A 134 0.22 -25.97 13.28
C MET A 134 1.50 -25.46 13.96
N THR A 135 1.35 -24.60 14.98
CA THR A 135 2.48 -24.09 15.77
C THR A 135 3.14 -25.19 16.60
N GLY A 136 2.36 -26.12 17.17
CA GLY A 136 2.88 -27.30 17.86
C GLY A 136 3.74 -28.20 16.98
N ILE A 137 3.30 -28.46 15.75
CA ILE A 137 4.07 -29.25 14.76
C ILE A 137 5.39 -28.53 14.41
N LEU A 138 5.35 -27.21 14.22
CA LEU A 138 6.54 -26.43 13.91
C LEU A 138 7.59 -26.49 15.03
N ILE A 139 7.18 -26.29 16.29
CA ILE A 139 8.07 -26.36 17.46
C ILE A 139 8.68 -27.77 17.60
N TRP A 140 7.87 -28.82 17.40
CA TRP A 140 8.34 -30.20 17.47
C TRP A 140 9.42 -30.51 16.42
N THR A 141 9.23 -30.05 15.18
CA THR A 141 10.23 -30.25 14.10
C THR A 141 11.56 -29.53 14.37
N ILE A 142 11.52 -28.33 14.97
CA ILE A 142 12.72 -27.59 15.35
C ILE A 142 13.46 -28.28 16.50
N ARG A 143 12.73 -28.76 17.52
CA ARG A 143 13.32 -29.42 18.69
C ARG A 143 13.94 -30.77 18.32
N ARG A 144 13.32 -31.54 17.41
CA ARG A 144 13.87 -32.81 16.90
C ARG A 144 15.20 -32.62 16.17
N LYS A 145 15.42 -31.46 15.54
CA LYS A 145 16.64 -31.18 14.77
C LYS A 145 17.85 -30.77 15.63
N ARG A 146 17.66 -30.31 16.87
CA ARG A 146 18.76 -29.89 17.77
C ARG A 146 19.39 -31.02 18.59
N SER A 147 18.79 -32.21 18.63
CA SER A 147 19.23 -33.27 19.56
C SER A 147 20.27 -34.25 19.01
N GLY A 148 20.89 -33.98 17.85
CA GLY A 148 21.71 -34.96 17.11
C GLY A 148 23.12 -34.51 16.73
N GLY A 149 23.86 -33.85 17.62
CA GLY A 149 25.26 -33.46 17.38
C GLY A 149 26.22 -34.00 18.45
N HIS A 150 26.89 -35.11 18.18
CA HIS A 150 28.09 -35.53 18.91
C HIS A 150 29.31 -35.30 18.03
N HIS A 151 30.29 -34.60 18.61
CA HIS A 151 31.54 -34.17 18.01
C HIS A 151 32.59 -35.27 18.20
N VAL A 152 33.13 -35.81 17.11
CA VAL A 152 34.25 -36.76 17.13
C VAL A 152 35.37 -36.15 16.29
N GLN A 153 36.54 -35.96 16.90
CA GLN A 153 37.78 -35.58 16.21
C GLN A 153 38.52 -36.83 15.71
N PRO A 154 39.16 -36.80 14.53
CA PRO A 154 40.14 -37.82 14.17
C PRO A 154 41.57 -37.25 14.24
N GLU A 155 42.39 -37.84 15.11
CA GLU A 155 43.85 -37.90 14.93
C GLU A 155 44.16 -39.10 14.03
N THR A 156 44.90 -38.87 12.93
CA THR A 156 45.43 -39.94 12.08
C THR A 156 46.94 -39.79 11.94
N SER A 157 47.69 -40.67 12.61
CA SER A 157 49.11 -40.92 12.34
C SER A 157 49.27 -42.26 11.61
N PHE A 158 49.96 -42.26 10.47
CA PHE A 158 50.30 -43.45 9.69
C PHE A 158 51.71 -43.96 10.05
N PRO A 159 51.91 -45.26 10.34
CA PRO A 159 53.24 -45.86 10.30
C PRO A 159 53.51 -46.51 8.93
N VAL A 160 54.70 -46.23 8.40
CA VAL A 160 55.31 -46.84 7.22
C VAL A 160 55.72 -48.28 7.55
N ALA A 161 55.18 -49.26 6.83
CA ALA A 161 55.53 -50.67 7.00
C ALA A 161 56.67 -51.07 6.05
N SER A 162 57.78 -51.52 6.64
CA SER A 162 58.91 -52.15 5.97
C SER A 162 58.52 -53.51 5.38
N LYS A 163 58.86 -53.71 4.11
CA LYS A 163 58.96 -55.01 3.44
C LYS A 163 60.04 -55.82 4.15
N ASP A 164 59.67 -56.95 4.75
CA ASP A 164 60.42 -58.22 4.74
C ASP A 164 59.84 -59.18 5.79
N SER A 165 58.96 -60.08 5.35
CA SER A 165 58.76 -61.42 5.95
C SER A 165 57.71 -62.20 5.15
N LEU A 166 58.18 -63.07 4.26
CA LEU A 166 57.37 -64.07 3.58
C LEU A 166 57.08 -65.23 4.53
N ASN A 167 55.99 -65.14 5.29
CA ASN A 167 55.07 -66.25 5.60
C ASN A 167 53.90 -65.70 6.41
N PRO A 168 52.75 -65.35 5.79
CA PRO A 168 51.61 -64.84 6.54
C PRO A 168 50.96 -65.97 7.32
N SER A 169 51.08 -65.91 8.64
CA SER A 169 50.19 -66.63 9.55
C SER A 169 48.73 -66.27 9.20
N PHE A 170 47.89 -67.29 9.00
CA PHE A 170 46.47 -67.14 8.66
C PHE A 170 45.71 -66.24 9.67
N ALA A 171 46.15 -66.21 10.93
CA ALA A 171 45.61 -65.33 11.97
C ALA A 171 45.86 -63.83 11.70
N GLY A 172 46.92 -63.49 10.95
CA GLY A 172 47.18 -62.13 10.51
C GLY A 172 46.18 -61.66 9.44
N LEU A 173 45.72 -62.56 8.57
CA LEU A 173 44.74 -62.25 7.54
C LEU A 173 43.37 -61.96 8.13
N GLU A 174 42.91 -62.75 9.11
CA GLU A 174 41.62 -62.52 9.77
C GLU A 174 41.56 -61.15 10.48
N SER A 175 42.63 -60.74 11.16
CA SER A 175 42.69 -59.42 11.79
C SER A 175 42.70 -58.28 10.76
N THR A 176 43.33 -58.48 9.59
CA THR A 176 43.27 -57.49 8.49
C THR A 176 41.89 -57.40 7.87
N ILE A 177 41.17 -58.52 7.72
CA ILE A 177 39.81 -58.53 7.18
C ILE A 177 38.86 -57.78 8.12
N ALA A 178 38.89 -58.07 9.43
CA ALA A 178 38.05 -57.38 10.41
C ALA A 178 38.35 -55.87 10.48
N SER A 179 39.63 -55.49 10.33
CA SER A 179 40.04 -54.08 10.26
C SER A 179 39.49 -53.38 9.02
N LEU A 180 39.56 -54.03 7.85
CA LEU A 180 39.03 -53.50 6.60
C LEU A 180 37.51 -53.37 6.62
N GLU A 181 36.79 -54.35 7.19
CA GLU A 181 35.33 -54.28 7.36
C GLU A 181 34.93 -53.10 8.26
N THR A 182 35.66 -52.89 9.35
CA THR A 182 35.45 -51.75 10.26
C THR A 182 35.68 -50.42 9.53
N GLN A 183 36.77 -50.31 8.76
CA GLN A 183 37.05 -49.12 7.95
C GLN A 183 36.00 -48.87 6.88
N LEU A 184 35.49 -49.94 6.24
CA LEU A 184 34.45 -49.83 5.22
C LEU A 184 33.15 -49.29 5.83
N HIS A 185 32.73 -49.86 6.97
CA HIS A 185 31.56 -49.37 7.71
C HIS A 185 31.70 -47.91 8.16
N GLU A 186 32.89 -47.50 8.61
CA GLU A 186 33.15 -46.12 8.99
C GLU A 186 33.03 -45.17 7.79
N LYS A 187 33.62 -45.54 6.64
CA LYS A 187 33.52 -44.74 5.42
C LYS A 187 32.09 -44.65 4.90
N ASP A 188 31.31 -45.73 4.99
CA ASP A 188 29.88 -45.70 4.64
C ASP A 188 29.05 -44.83 5.58
N ALA A 189 29.40 -44.79 6.87
CA ALA A 189 28.76 -43.86 7.82
C ALA A 189 29.09 -42.40 7.47
N GLN A 190 30.35 -42.08 7.19
CA GLN A 190 30.79 -40.74 6.78
C GLN A 190 30.15 -40.28 5.46
N LEU A 191 30.01 -41.18 4.48
CA LEU A 191 29.32 -40.88 3.22
C LEU A 191 27.84 -40.56 3.43
N ARG A 192 27.15 -41.32 4.28
CA ARG A 192 25.75 -41.05 4.63
C ARG A 192 25.59 -39.72 5.34
N GLU A 193 26.47 -39.38 6.29
CA GLU A 193 26.44 -38.10 6.99
C GLU A 193 26.67 -36.92 6.02
N ARG A 194 27.68 -37.01 5.15
CA ARG A 194 27.91 -35.99 4.11
C ARG A 194 26.72 -35.85 3.18
N HIS A 195 26.09 -36.95 2.78
CA HIS A 195 24.92 -36.91 1.91
C HIS A 195 23.73 -36.20 2.59
N VAL A 196 23.46 -36.49 3.87
CA VAL A 196 22.43 -35.77 4.65
C VAL A 196 22.77 -34.29 4.80
N SER A 197 24.04 -33.96 5.06
CA SER A 197 24.52 -32.58 5.14
C SER A 197 24.39 -31.84 3.81
N MET A 198 24.73 -32.48 2.69
CA MET A 198 24.55 -31.93 1.35
C MET A 198 23.07 -31.72 1.01
N ILE A 199 22.18 -32.65 1.35
CA ILE A 199 20.74 -32.46 1.19
C ILE A 199 20.26 -31.28 2.04
N ALA A 200 20.67 -31.19 3.30
CA ALA A 200 20.29 -30.08 4.18
C ALA A 200 20.80 -28.72 3.68
N LYS A 201 22.05 -28.65 3.19
CA LYS A 201 22.61 -27.46 2.55
C LYS A 201 21.92 -27.14 1.24
N GLY A 202 21.67 -28.14 0.40
CA GLY A 202 20.93 -28.01 -0.86
C GLY A 202 19.53 -27.46 -0.63
N GLN A 203 18.79 -27.99 0.35
CA GLN A 203 17.49 -27.46 0.76
C GLN A 203 17.58 -26.03 1.30
N SER A 204 18.67 -25.68 1.99
CA SER A 204 18.88 -24.32 2.51
C SER A 204 19.19 -23.34 1.37
N ILE A 205 20.00 -23.76 0.38
CA ILE A 205 20.32 -22.98 -0.83
C ILE A 205 19.10 -22.84 -1.75
N SER A 206 18.33 -23.91 -1.93
CA SER A 206 17.08 -23.83 -2.69
C SER A 206 16.09 -22.89 -1.99
N ARG A 207 15.97 -22.92 -0.66
CA ARG A 207 15.15 -21.95 0.08
C ARG A 207 15.65 -20.52 -0.14
N THR A 208 16.95 -20.25 -0.04
CA THR A 208 17.48 -18.89 -0.25
C THR A 208 17.38 -18.42 -1.71
N GLN A 209 17.56 -19.30 -2.70
CA GLN A 209 17.41 -18.96 -4.11
C GLN A 209 15.94 -18.76 -4.51
N THR A 210 15.01 -19.55 -3.98
CA THR A 210 13.57 -19.33 -4.22
C THR A 210 13.11 -18.03 -3.58
N VAL A 211 13.61 -17.71 -2.37
CA VAL A 211 13.38 -16.41 -1.71
C VAL A 211 13.96 -15.25 -2.52
N LYS A 212 15.15 -15.40 -3.12
CA LYS A 212 15.77 -14.37 -3.97
C LYS A 212 15.00 -14.12 -5.27
N ARG A 213 14.27 -15.12 -5.79
CA ARG A 213 13.40 -14.96 -6.99
C ARG A 213 12.02 -14.37 -6.68
N MET A 214 11.67 -14.22 -5.40
CA MET A 214 10.35 -13.72 -4.98
C MET A 214 10.39 -12.30 -4.42
N SER A 215 11.58 -11.70 -4.33
CA SER A 215 11.74 -10.31 -3.90
C SER A 215 11.78 -9.40 -5.12
N VAL A 216 10.83 -8.48 -5.21
CA VAL A 216 10.87 -7.40 -6.20
C VAL A 216 12.00 -6.45 -5.76
N PRO A 217 12.94 -6.07 -6.65
CA PRO A 217 14.00 -5.16 -6.30
C PRO A 217 13.43 -3.77 -5.96
N ASP A 218 14.08 -3.07 -5.04
CA ASP A 218 13.63 -1.75 -4.57
C ASP A 218 13.56 -0.72 -5.71
N ASP A 219 14.43 -0.83 -6.71
CA ASP A 219 14.43 0.04 -7.90
C ASP A 219 13.19 -0.14 -8.78
N GLU A 220 12.66 -1.37 -8.87
CA GLU A 220 11.43 -1.64 -9.64
C GLU A 220 10.20 -1.08 -8.91
N ILE A 221 10.16 -1.19 -7.57
CA ILE A 221 9.12 -0.56 -6.76
C ILE A 221 9.17 0.97 -6.91
N ARG A 222 10.38 1.56 -6.85
CA ARG A 222 10.60 3.00 -7.08
C ARG A 222 10.06 3.42 -8.44
N GLU A 223 10.47 2.74 -9.51
CA GLU A 223 10.09 3.06 -10.88
C GLU A 223 8.57 2.98 -11.08
N ARG A 224 7.92 1.90 -10.60
CA ARG A 224 6.46 1.75 -10.70
C ARG A 224 5.71 2.82 -9.92
N PHE A 225 6.24 3.28 -8.79
CA PHE A 225 5.63 4.35 -8.01
C PHE A 225 5.79 5.73 -8.72
N ILE A 226 6.94 5.98 -9.37
CA ILE A 226 7.14 7.16 -10.22
C ILE A 226 6.21 7.13 -11.45
N GLN A 227 6.02 5.97 -12.07
CA GLN A 227 5.08 5.81 -13.18
C GLN A 227 3.64 6.06 -12.74
N LEU A 228 3.24 5.57 -11.56
CA LEU A 228 1.94 5.86 -10.97
C LEU A 228 1.75 7.37 -10.77
N GLN A 229 2.77 8.07 -10.27
CA GLN A 229 2.74 9.52 -10.16
C GLN A 229 2.48 10.21 -11.50
N ALA A 230 3.27 9.87 -12.51
CA ALA A 230 3.16 10.45 -13.85
C ALA A 230 1.79 10.16 -14.48
N ALA A 231 1.24 8.97 -14.24
CA ALA A 231 -0.10 8.58 -14.68
C ALA A 231 -1.18 9.46 -14.03
N VAL A 232 -1.10 9.71 -12.72
CA VAL A 232 -2.05 10.58 -12.01
C VAL A 232 -2.00 12.00 -12.56
N SER A 233 -0.81 12.60 -12.65
CA SER A 233 -0.68 13.98 -13.17
C SER A 233 -1.17 14.09 -14.62
N LYS A 234 -0.86 13.11 -15.46
CA LYS A 234 -1.36 13.06 -16.84
C LYS A 234 -2.88 12.94 -16.88
N TRP A 235 -3.48 12.08 -16.06
CA TRP A 235 -4.92 11.89 -16.00
C TRP A 235 -5.62 13.18 -15.56
N VAL A 236 -5.16 13.81 -14.47
CA VAL A 236 -5.75 15.07 -13.99
C VAL A 236 -5.62 16.18 -15.03
N SER A 237 -4.45 16.36 -15.62
CA SER A 237 -4.23 17.36 -16.67
C SER A 237 -5.11 17.11 -17.91
N THR A 238 -5.26 15.86 -18.34
CA THR A 238 -6.06 15.53 -19.53
C THR A 238 -7.55 15.85 -19.32
N TYR A 239 -8.09 15.53 -18.15
CA TYR A 239 -9.54 15.60 -17.93
C TYR A 239 -10.02 16.84 -17.17
N PHE A 240 -9.15 17.54 -16.44
CA PHE A 240 -9.52 18.66 -15.57
C PHE A 240 -8.76 19.97 -15.85
N ARG A 241 -7.88 20.04 -16.85
CA ARG A 241 -7.10 21.26 -17.17
C ARG A 241 -7.94 22.53 -17.41
N ALA A 242 -9.13 22.40 -18.00
CA ALA A 242 -10.03 23.53 -18.25
C ALA A 242 -11.13 23.69 -17.19
N SER A 243 -11.06 22.90 -16.12
CA SER A 243 -12.09 22.88 -15.10
C SER A 243 -11.93 24.04 -14.13
N LYS A 244 -13.05 24.63 -13.69
CA LYS A 244 -13.05 25.67 -12.66
C LYS A 244 -13.41 25.01 -11.34
N PHE A 245 -12.62 25.26 -10.31
CA PHE A 245 -12.98 24.84 -8.96
C PHE A 245 -14.24 25.58 -8.53
N THR A 246 -15.15 24.89 -7.86
CA THR A 246 -16.44 25.47 -7.50
C THR A 246 -16.50 25.86 -6.03
N ALA A 247 -17.02 27.07 -5.77
CA ALA A 247 -17.01 27.69 -4.44
C ALA A 247 -17.97 27.05 -3.43
N THR A 248 -18.86 26.16 -3.88
CA THR A 248 -19.80 25.39 -3.06
C THR A 248 -19.46 23.90 -3.10
N PRO A 249 -18.35 23.47 -2.49
CA PRO A 249 -17.94 22.07 -2.50
C PRO A 249 -18.76 21.26 -1.48
N ILE A 250 -18.97 19.98 -1.79
CA ILE A 250 -19.73 19.01 -0.97
C ILE A 250 -18.93 18.69 0.31
N PRO A 251 -19.59 18.53 1.48
CA PRO A 251 -18.91 18.38 2.77
C PRO A 251 -17.83 17.28 2.78
N ASP A 252 -18.09 16.11 2.21
CA ASP A 252 -17.20 14.94 2.34
C ASP A 252 -15.90 15.08 1.54
N ALA A 253 -16.00 15.55 0.29
CA ALA A 253 -14.83 15.87 -0.54
C ALA A 253 -14.00 16.99 0.09
N VAL A 254 -14.65 17.97 0.73
CA VAL A 254 -13.98 19.08 1.43
C VAL A 254 -13.27 18.61 2.69
N VAL A 255 -13.86 17.69 3.45
CA VAL A 255 -13.23 17.13 4.66
C VAL A 255 -11.95 16.40 4.28
N THR A 256 -12.01 15.56 3.25
CA THR A 256 -10.83 14.88 2.71
C THR A 256 -9.80 15.89 2.23
N LEU A 257 -10.23 16.87 1.43
CA LEU A 257 -9.35 17.89 0.88
C LEU A 257 -8.70 18.77 1.95
N LYS A 258 -9.42 19.15 3.01
CA LYS A 258 -8.87 19.91 4.16
C LYS A 258 -7.84 19.10 4.94
N LYS A 259 -8.06 17.79 5.06
CA LYS A 259 -7.11 16.88 5.70
C LYS A 259 -5.83 16.76 4.88
N THR A 260 -5.94 16.65 3.56
CA THR A 260 -4.77 16.51 2.67
C THR A 260 -4.06 17.85 2.42
N PHE A 261 -4.83 18.94 2.28
CA PHE A 261 -4.39 20.29 1.95
C PHE A 261 -5.06 21.29 2.89
N PRO A 262 -4.51 21.51 4.10
CA PRO A 262 -5.08 22.48 5.04
C PRO A 262 -5.23 23.89 4.43
N GLN A 263 -4.35 24.24 3.50
CA GLN A 263 -4.32 25.52 2.80
C GLN A 263 -4.97 25.49 1.41
N TYR A 264 -5.78 24.49 1.05
CA TYR A 264 -6.36 24.37 -0.30
C TYR A 264 -7.08 25.64 -0.80
N ALA A 265 -7.72 26.39 0.12
CA ALA A 265 -8.44 27.61 -0.22
C ALA A 265 -7.54 28.75 -0.73
N SER A 266 -6.27 28.83 -0.30
CA SER A 266 -5.32 29.79 -0.88
C SER A 266 -4.82 29.30 -2.24
N LEU A 267 -4.47 28.02 -2.36
CA LEU A 267 -4.01 27.39 -3.60
C LEU A 267 -5.02 27.57 -4.76
N ILE A 268 -6.31 27.39 -4.47
CA ILE A 268 -7.37 27.51 -5.49
C ILE A 268 -7.57 28.96 -5.95
N LYS A 269 -7.39 29.95 -5.07
CA LYS A 269 -7.57 31.38 -5.44
C LYS A 269 -6.58 31.82 -6.52
N GLU A 270 -5.40 31.21 -6.55
CA GLU A 270 -4.37 31.50 -7.53
C GLU A 270 -4.68 30.88 -8.91
N ASN A 271 -5.71 30.00 -9.02
CA ASN A 271 -6.25 29.34 -10.21
C ASN A 271 -5.25 28.49 -11.03
N THR A 272 -3.95 28.68 -10.84
CA THR A 272 -2.85 27.90 -11.42
C THR A 272 -2.66 26.54 -10.77
N GLU A 273 -3.28 26.29 -9.62
CA GLU A 273 -2.99 25.10 -8.80
C GLU A 273 -4.18 24.13 -8.66
N VAL A 274 -5.28 24.34 -9.39
CA VAL A 274 -6.46 23.43 -9.32
C VAL A 274 -6.07 22.00 -9.69
N THR A 275 -5.25 21.81 -10.73
CA THR A 275 -4.76 20.48 -11.11
C THR A 275 -3.89 19.87 -10.01
N THR A 276 -3.00 20.66 -9.40
CA THR A 276 -2.14 20.21 -8.29
C THR A 276 -2.95 19.75 -7.08
N VAL A 277 -4.01 20.48 -6.74
CA VAL A 277 -4.94 20.12 -5.65
C VAL A 277 -5.70 18.83 -5.96
N LEU A 278 -6.18 18.66 -7.19
CA LEU A 278 -6.85 17.43 -7.63
C LEU A 278 -5.90 16.24 -7.70
N GLU A 279 -4.68 16.41 -8.20
CA GLU A 279 -3.63 15.38 -8.19
C GLU A 279 -3.37 14.92 -6.77
N GLY A 280 -3.16 15.87 -5.87
CA GLY A 280 -2.97 15.63 -4.47
C GLY A 280 -4.10 14.82 -3.81
N LEU A 281 -5.36 15.13 -4.15
CA LEU A 281 -6.56 14.43 -3.67
C LEU A 281 -6.61 12.99 -4.19
N VAL A 282 -6.43 12.79 -5.50
CA VAL A 282 -6.40 11.45 -6.12
C VAL A 282 -5.34 10.58 -5.46
N VAL A 283 -4.14 11.13 -5.29
CA VAL A 283 -3.01 10.44 -4.65
C VAL A 283 -3.33 10.11 -3.19
N ASP A 284 -4.02 10.99 -2.47
CA ASP A 284 -4.44 10.72 -1.09
C ASP A 284 -5.42 9.58 -0.98
N MET A 285 -6.46 9.56 -1.82
CA MET A 285 -7.43 8.47 -1.82
C MET A 285 -6.78 7.13 -2.18
N ILE A 286 -5.87 7.13 -3.17
CA ILE A 286 -5.07 5.94 -3.50
C ILE A 286 -4.21 5.53 -2.29
N SER A 287 -3.46 6.45 -1.69
CA SER A 287 -2.57 6.17 -0.56
C SER A 287 -3.31 5.66 0.68
N GLN A 288 -4.47 6.23 0.99
CA GLN A 288 -5.34 5.74 2.06
C GLN A 288 -5.83 4.31 1.76
N SER A 289 -6.04 3.97 0.48
CA SER A 289 -6.42 2.62 0.06
C SER A 289 -5.28 1.60 0.18
N PHE A 290 -4.01 2.02 0.05
CA PHE A 290 -2.85 1.20 0.46
C PHE A 290 -2.84 0.95 1.97
N ALA A 291 -3.11 2.00 2.76
CA ALA A 291 -3.02 1.95 4.22
C ALA A 291 -4.20 1.22 4.89
N SER A 292 -5.35 1.11 4.23
CA SER A 292 -6.54 0.36 4.69
C SER A 292 -6.61 -1.06 4.13
N GLY A 293 -5.81 -1.37 3.10
CA GLY A 293 -5.88 -2.65 2.40
C GLY A 293 -7.06 -2.78 1.43
N ARG A 294 -7.81 -1.70 1.18
CA ARG A 294 -8.95 -1.69 0.26
C ARG A 294 -8.58 -2.15 -1.16
N LEU A 295 -7.39 -1.82 -1.64
CA LEU A 295 -6.89 -2.25 -2.96
C LEU A 295 -6.78 -3.78 -3.13
N PHE A 296 -6.82 -4.54 -2.04
CA PHE A 296 -6.78 -6.00 -2.06
C PHE A 296 -8.16 -6.66 -2.14
N GLY A 297 -9.25 -5.88 -2.05
CA GLY A 297 -10.62 -6.41 -1.99
C GLY A 297 -10.94 -7.18 -0.70
N ASN A 298 -10.09 -7.06 0.32
CA ASN A 298 -10.24 -7.81 1.57
C ASN A 298 -9.79 -6.96 2.76
N GLU A 299 -10.67 -6.07 3.22
CA GLU A 299 -10.40 -5.21 4.38
C GLU A 299 -10.24 -6.02 5.67
N ALA A 300 -10.95 -7.15 5.80
CA ALA A 300 -10.84 -8.06 6.95
C ALA A 300 -9.42 -8.64 7.12
N PHE A 301 -8.72 -8.94 6.01
CA PHE A 301 -7.31 -9.35 6.07
C PHE A 301 -6.44 -8.25 6.69
N TRP A 302 -6.74 -7.00 6.38
CA TRP A 302 -5.97 -5.87 6.88
C TRP A 302 -6.21 -5.60 8.37
N GLU A 303 -7.44 -5.74 8.84
CA GLU A 303 -7.77 -5.71 10.27
C GLU A 303 -7.05 -6.84 11.02
N LEU A 304 -7.08 -8.06 10.48
CA LEU A 304 -6.36 -9.22 11.03
C LEU A 304 -4.85 -8.95 11.09
N LYS A 305 -4.28 -8.33 10.05
CA LYS A 305 -2.88 -7.92 10.03
C LYS A 305 -2.57 -6.97 11.19
N GLN A 306 -3.42 -5.97 11.46
CA GLN A 306 -3.21 -5.05 12.57
C GLN A 306 -3.24 -5.78 13.91
N ALA A 307 -4.22 -6.68 14.11
CA ALA A 307 -4.31 -7.51 15.30
C ALA A 307 -3.06 -8.37 15.50
N ILE A 308 -2.57 -9.06 14.46
CA ILE A 308 -1.36 -9.88 14.54
C ILE A 308 -0.13 -9.03 14.84
N THR A 309 0.03 -7.89 14.17
CA THR A 309 1.17 -6.98 14.38
C THR A 309 1.26 -6.47 15.83
N SER A 310 0.15 -6.45 16.57
CA SER A 310 0.14 -6.09 18.00
C SER A 310 0.57 -7.21 18.95
N THR A 311 0.57 -8.47 18.49
CA THR A 311 0.78 -9.66 19.33
C THR A 311 2.11 -10.37 19.09
N VAL A 312 2.65 -10.29 17.87
CA VAL A 312 3.91 -10.96 17.49
C VAL A 312 4.99 -9.94 17.16
N SER A 313 6.24 -10.40 17.06
CA SER A 313 7.34 -9.51 16.66
C SER A 313 7.12 -8.95 15.24
N THR A 314 7.63 -7.75 14.96
CA THR A 314 7.52 -7.12 13.63
C THR A 314 8.04 -8.02 12.50
N SER A 315 9.10 -8.79 12.76
CA SER A 315 9.68 -9.72 11.79
C SER A 315 8.72 -10.88 11.48
N GLU A 316 8.13 -11.50 12.52
CA GLU A 316 7.16 -12.59 12.37
C GLU A 316 5.86 -12.10 11.71
N ALA A 317 5.35 -10.94 12.12
CA ALA A 317 4.16 -10.33 11.51
C ALA A 317 4.37 -10.07 10.01
N ASN A 318 5.55 -9.59 9.64
CA ASN A 318 5.91 -9.34 8.26
C ASN A 318 6.05 -10.62 7.43
N GLU A 319 6.67 -11.66 7.99
CA GLU A 319 6.76 -12.96 7.34
C GLU A 319 5.37 -13.58 7.13
N TRP A 320 4.52 -13.54 8.16
CA TRP A 320 3.14 -13.99 8.09
C TRP A 320 2.35 -13.23 7.02
N ARG A 321 2.42 -11.90 6.98
CA ARG A 321 1.77 -11.06 5.97
C ARG A 321 2.21 -11.47 4.57
N ALA A 322 3.53 -11.51 4.35
CA ALA A 322 4.10 -11.84 3.05
C ALA A 322 3.70 -13.23 2.58
N MET A 323 3.65 -14.22 3.47
CA MET A 323 3.20 -15.58 3.15
C MET A 323 1.70 -15.62 2.86
N THR A 324 0.89 -14.96 3.68
CA THR A 324 -0.57 -14.95 3.55
C THR A 324 -1.00 -14.27 2.26
N MET A 325 -0.39 -13.13 1.89
CA MET A 325 -0.70 -12.46 0.60
C MET A 325 -0.39 -13.33 -0.61
N ARG A 326 0.69 -14.13 -0.58
CA ARG A 326 1.00 -15.09 -1.65
C ARG A 326 0.01 -16.24 -1.75
N LEU A 327 -0.61 -16.62 -0.63
CA LEU A 327 -1.64 -17.65 -0.61
C LEU A 327 -2.98 -17.07 -1.07
N LEU A 328 -3.33 -15.87 -0.59
CA LEU A 328 -4.55 -15.17 -0.94
C LEU A 328 -4.64 -14.90 -2.43
N GLU A 329 -3.54 -14.46 -3.06
CA GLU A 329 -3.47 -14.24 -4.51
C GLU A 329 -3.87 -15.48 -5.35
N LYS A 330 -3.63 -16.68 -4.82
CA LYS A 330 -3.93 -17.94 -5.51
C LYS A 330 -5.38 -18.41 -5.32
N THR A 331 -6.15 -17.74 -4.46
CA THR A 331 -7.56 -18.08 -4.28
C THR A 331 -8.38 -17.62 -5.48
N SER A 332 -9.45 -18.34 -5.81
CA SER A 332 -10.28 -18.06 -6.99
C SER A 332 -10.95 -16.70 -6.94
N ASN A 333 -11.28 -16.22 -5.74
CA ASN A 333 -12.07 -15.01 -5.53
C ASN A 333 -11.20 -13.75 -5.45
N TYR A 334 -9.90 -13.89 -5.19
CA TYR A 334 -9.02 -12.73 -5.02
C TYR A 334 -9.03 -11.78 -6.23
N GLN A 335 -9.06 -12.32 -7.45
CA GLN A 335 -9.08 -11.47 -8.65
C GLN A 335 -10.44 -10.77 -8.85
N SER A 336 -11.56 -11.40 -8.49
CA SER A 336 -12.87 -10.74 -8.55
C SER A 336 -12.98 -9.64 -7.51
N ASP A 337 -12.59 -9.94 -6.27
CA ASP A 337 -12.70 -9.02 -5.14
C ASP A 337 -11.79 -7.80 -5.35
N ARG A 338 -10.57 -8.03 -5.87
CA ARG A 338 -9.65 -6.96 -6.26
C ARG A 338 -10.24 -6.09 -7.38
N LYS A 339 -10.84 -6.70 -8.40
CA LYS A 339 -11.43 -5.95 -9.52
C LYS A 339 -12.59 -5.07 -9.05
N GLU A 340 -13.45 -5.59 -8.19
CA GLU A 340 -14.54 -4.83 -7.57
C GLU A 340 -14.00 -3.64 -6.76
N ALA A 341 -12.98 -3.86 -5.94
CA ALA A 341 -12.35 -2.79 -5.18
C ALA A 341 -11.69 -1.71 -6.05
N VAL A 342 -11.09 -2.09 -7.19
CA VAL A 342 -10.53 -1.15 -8.17
C VAL A 342 -11.64 -0.30 -8.81
N GLU A 343 -12.75 -0.93 -9.20
CA GLU A 343 -13.89 -0.25 -9.81
C GLU A 343 -14.55 0.74 -8.85
N ASP A 344 -14.79 0.31 -7.60
CA ASP A 344 -15.38 1.12 -6.54
C ASP A 344 -14.48 2.31 -6.17
N LEU A 345 -13.18 2.09 -5.97
CA LEU A 345 -12.25 3.19 -5.68
C LEU A 345 -12.14 4.18 -6.84
N SER A 346 -12.12 3.70 -8.08
CA SER A 346 -12.10 4.56 -9.26
C SER A 346 -13.37 5.39 -9.37
N GLN A 347 -14.54 4.80 -9.09
CA GLN A 347 -15.80 5.52 -9.05
C GLN A 347 -15.80 6.61 -7.96
N MET A 348 -15.28 6.30 -6.77
CA MET A 348 -15.19 7.25 -5.67
C MET A 348 -14.27 8.43 -5.99
N ILE A 349 -13.10 8.16 -6.57
CA ILE A 349 -12.16 9.22 -7.00
C ILE A 349 -12.79 10.08 -8.11
N ASP A 350 -13.42 9.46 -9.11
CA ASP A 350 -14.05 10.19 -10.22
C ASP A 350 -15.19 11.08 -9.73
N ALA A 351 -16.02 10.59 -8.80
CA ALA A 351 -17.09 11.34 -8.18
C ALA A 351 -16.53 12.54 -7.41
N ALA A 352 -15.55 12.32 -6.52
CA ALA A 352 -14.92 13.40 -5.74
C ALA A 352 -14.32 14.50 -6.62
N CYS A 353 -13.58 14.14 -7.67
CA CYS A 353 -13.03 15.13 -8.62
C CYS A 353 -14.12 15.84 -9.42
N SER A 354 -15.17 15.13 -9.84
CA SER A 354 -16.31 15.71 -10.58
C SER A 354 -17.07 16.73 -9.76
N GLU A 355 -17.30 16.42 -8.49
CA GLU A 355 -18.01 17.28 -7.55
C GLU A 355 -17.27 18.60 -7.31
N LEU A 356 -15.95 18.55 -7.11
CA LEU A 356 -15.13 19.75 -6.88
C LEU A 356 -15.07 20.66 -8.11
N THR A 357 -15.18 20.09 -9.32
CA THR A 357 -14.95 20.78 -10.59
C THR A 357 -16.22 21.02 -11.42
N LYS A 358 -17.37 20.48 -11.00
CA LYS A 358 -18.62 20.39 -11.77
C LYS A 358 -18.42 19.84 -13.19
N THR A 359 -17.42 19.00 -13.39
CA THR A 359 -17.21 18.32 -14.67
C THR A 359 -18.09 17.09 -14.75
N ARG A 360 -18.74 16.89 -15.91
CA ARG A 360 -19.59 15.72 -16.12
C ARG A 360 -18.72 14.45 -16.24
N PRO A 361 -19.11 13.33 -15.60
CA PRO A 361 -18.43 12.07 -15.78
C PRO A 361 -18.46 11.57 -17.22
N LYS A 362 -17.31 11.03 -17.66
CA LYS A 362 -17.10 10.44 -18.99
C LYS A 362 -16.57 9.01 -18.81
N GLY A 363 -17.07 8.08 -19.62
CA GLY A 363 -16.66 6.67 -19.56
C GLY A 363 -15.16 6.48 -19.77
N GLU A 364 -14.57 7.18 -20.74
CA GLU A 364 -13.11 7.12 -21.03
C GLU A 364 -12.26 7.57 -19.84
N ARG A 365 -12.71 8.61 -19.13
CA ARG A 365 -12.03 9.13 -17.93
C ARG A 365 -11.99 8.08 -16.83
N ARG A 366 -13.12 7.42 -16.59
CA ARG A 366 -13.24 6.33 -15.61
C ARG A 366 -12.41 5.11 -16.00
N ALA A 367 -12.46 4.67 -17.26
CA ALA A 367 -11.67 3.53 -17.72
C ALA A 367 -10.16 3.76 -17.57
N SER A 368 -9.68 4.97 -17.89
CA SER A 368 -8.27 5.34 -17.68
C SER A 368 -7.88 5.42 -16.19
N LEU A 369 -8.83 5.80 -15.32
CA LEU A 369 -8.62 5.80 -13.87
C LEU A 369 -8.57 4.38 -13.31
N GLU A 370 -9.43 3.48 -13.79
CA GLU A 370 -9.45 2.06 -13.40
C GLU A 370 -8.12 1.37 -13.73
N GLU A 371 -7.55 1.61 -14.92
CA GLU A 371 -6.22 1.09 -15.29
C GLU A 371 -5.11 1.57 -14.33
N MET A 372 -5.17 2.84 -13.94
CA MET A 372 -4.22 3.45 -13.02
C MET A 372 -4.37 2.90 -11.59
N VAL A 373 -5.61 2.74 -11.11
CA VAL A 373 -5.90 2.16 -9.80
C VAL A 373 -5.56 0.66 -9.78
N ASP A 374 -5.77 -0.07 -10.87
CA ASP A 374 -5.33 -1.47 -11.01
C ASP A 374 -3.80 -1.59 -10.93
N SER A 375 -3.08 -0.67 -11.59
CA SER A 375 -1.62 -0.57 -11.52
C SER A 375 -1.14 -0.30 -10.08
N ALA A 376 -1.83 0.60 -9.36
CA ALA A 376 -1.56 0.86 -7.95
C ALA A 376 -1.85 -0.37 -7.07
N ALA A 377 -2.94 -1.10 -7.31
CA ALA A 377 -3.28 -2.33 -6.60
C ALA A 377 -2.25 -3.44 -6.84
N SER A 378 -1.74 -3.57 -8.07
CA SER A 378 -0.64 -4.49 -8.39
C SER A 378 0.63 -4.13 -7.61
N LEU A 379 1.00 -2.85 -7.58
CA LEU A 379 2.15 -2.37 -6.82
C LEU A 379 1.98 -2.61 -5.31
N ALA A 380 0.79 -2.36 -4.76
CA ALA A 380 0.44 -2.64 -3.37
C ALA A 380 0.64 -4.13 -3.05
N LEU A 381 0.21 -5.01 -3.96
CA LEU A 381 0.33 -6.46 -3.80
C LEU A 381 1.80 -6.90 -3.81
N ASP A 382 2.59 -6.36 -4.72
CA ASP A 382 4.02 -6.68 -4.80
C ASP A 382 4.78 -6.24 -3.55
N MET A 383 4.48 -5.05 -3.02
CA MET A 383 4.98 -4.57 -1.72
C MET A 383 4.49 -5.47 -0.57
N ALA A 384 3.22 -5.88 -0.59
CA ALA A 384 2.61 -6.71 0.44
C ALA A 384 3.10 -8.17 0.44
N LYS A 385 3.72 -8.64 -0.65
CA LYS A 385 4.42 -9.93 -0.71
C LYS A 385 5.86 -9.87 -0.20
N GLN A 386 6.43 -8.67 -0.05
CA GLN A 386 7.80 -8.54 0.46
C GLN A 386 7.85 -8.80 1.97
N ARG A 387 8.95 -9.39 2.45
CA ARG A 387 9.22 -9.53 3.89
C ARG A 387 9.49 -8.17 4.54
N ALA A 388 10.07 -7.21 3.82
CA ALA A 388 10.17 -5.85 4.31
C ALA A 388 8.77 -5.20 4.37
N MET A 389 8.56 -4.32 5.34
CA MET A 389 7.35 -3.51 5.40
C MET A 389 7.60 -2.22 4.63
N PHE A 390 6.74 -1.93 3.67
CA PHE A 390 6.73 -0.63 3.01
C PHE A 390 5.66 0.24 3.63
N ARG A 391 5.95 1.52 3.74
CA ARG A 391 4.99 2.52 4.19
C ARG A 391 4.94 3.66 3.21
N ILE A 392 3.71 4.10 2.95
CA ILE A 392 3.42 5.29 2.18
C ILE A 392 3.08 6.37 3.19
N GLU A 393 3.98 7.33 3.36
CA GLU A 393 3.85 8.38 4.37
C GLU A 393 3.73 9.73 3.70
N ARG A 394 2.73 10.50 4.15
CA ARG A 394 2.74 11.94 3.94
C ARG A 394 3.51 12.55 5.11
N PRO A 395 4.64 13.22 4.86
CA PRO A 395 5.32 13.92 5.94
C PRO A 395 4.37 14.94 6.57
N SER A 396 4.10 14.80 7.86
CA SER A 396 3.28 15.71 8.65
C SER A 396 4.05 16.92 9.16
N ASN A 397 5.37 16.92 8.94
CA ASN A 397 6.28 17.91 9.49
C ASN A 397 6.13 19.19 8.66
N SER A 398 5.84 20.30 9.32
CA SER A 398 5.59 21.58 8.66
C SER A 398 6.79 22.16 7.92
N VAL A 399 7.93 21.47 7.88
CA VAL A 399 9.23 21.97 7.40
C VAL A 399 9.82 21.02 6.36
N PHE A 400 10.36 21.59 5.30
CA PHE A 400 11.04 20.86 4.23
C PHE A 400 12.28 20.13 4.73
N ASP A 401 12.31 18.82 4.49
CA ASP A 401 13.45 17.94 4.76
C ASP A 401 13.98 17.38 3.42
N PRO A 402 15.17 17.80 2.96
CA PRO A 402 15.72 17.33 1.69
C PRO A 402 16.07 15.83 1.66
N GLU A 403 16.14 15.15 2.81
CA GLU A 403 16.38 13.70 2.85
C GLU A 403 15.11 12.92 2.47
N MET A 404 13.94 13.39 2.91
CA MET A 404 12.65 12.72 2.73
C MET A 404 11.78 13.35 1.64
N MET A 405 12.09 14.57 1.21
CA MET A 405 11.22 15.38 0.35
C MET A 405 11.96 15.94 -0.87
N GLU A 406 11.20 16.21 -1.91
CA GLU A 406 11.61 16.95 -3.11
C GLU A 406 10.55 17.99 -3.44
N THR A 407 10.96 19.13 -3.99
CA THR A 407 10.01 20.18 -4.39
C THR A 407 9.21 19.71 -5.60
N TRP A 408 7.91 20.04 -5.62
CA TRP A 408 7.06 19.76 -6.77
C TRP A 408 7.53 20.48 -8.04
N ASN A 409 8.03 21.70 -7.88
CA ASN A 409 8.68 22.49 -8.93
C ASN A 409 10.20 22.46 -8.73
N ASN A 410 10.91 21.85 -9.67
CA ASN A 410 12.37 21.74 -9.66
C ASN A 410 13.11 23.09 -9.75
N ASP A 411 12.39 24.18 -10.07
CA ASP A 411 12.96 25.52 -10.28
C ASP A 411 13.15 26.33 -9.00
N THR A 412 12.71 25.82 -7.85
CA THR A 412 12.94 26.49 -6.57
C THR A 412 14.18 25.94 -5.90
N GLU A 413 15.18 26.80 -5.66
CA GLU A 413 16.25 26.49 -4.72
C GLU A 413 15.59 26.22 -3.37
N ALA A 414 15.45 24.94 -3.04
CA ALA A 414 14.75 24.51 -1.85
C ALA A 414 15.56 24.94 -0.61
N VAL A 415 15.07 25.96 0.09
CA VAL A 415 15.67 26.41 1.34
C VAL A 415 15.29 25.40 2.42
N THR A 416 16.24 24.57 2.85
CA THR A 416 16.07 23.70 4.02
C THR A 416 15.49 24.51 5.17
N GLY A 417 14.36 24.08 5.74
CA GLY A 417 13.65 24.86 6.75
C GLY A 417 12.38 25.57 6.26
N ALA A 418 12.15 25.67 4.94
CA ALA A 418 10.95 26.30 4.40
C ALA A 418 9.68 25.53 4.81
N PRO A 419 8.57 26.23 5.13
CA PRO A 419 7.36 25.56 5.52
C PRO A 419 6.73 24.85 4.32
N ILE A 420 6.27 23.61 4.49
CA ILE A 420 5.52 22.93 3.43
C ILE A 420 4.07 23.42 3.42
N ARG A 421 3.58 23.85 2.26
CA ARG A 421 2.16 24.20 2.05
C ARG A 421 1.30 22.95 1.87
N ALA A 422 1.86 21.95 1.17
CA ALA A 422 1.11 20.81 0.68
C ALA A 422 2.01 19.62 0.32
N VAL A 423 1.54 18.39 0.56
CA VAL A 423 2.18 17.16 0.06
C VAL A 423 1.40 16.68 -1.16
N ILE A 424 1.98 16.79 -2.35
CA ILE A 424 1.35 16.38 -3.61
C ILE A 424 1.47 14.87 -3.80
N PHE A 425 2.65 14.32 -3.51
CA PHE A 425 2.93 12.90 -3.61
C PHE A 425 3.64 12.39 -2.35
N PRO A 426 3.22 11.27 -1.75
CA PRO A 426 3.79 10.77 -0.50
C PRO A 426 5.18 10.16 -0.71
N ALA A 427 5.93 10.03 0.38
CA ALA A 427 7.17 9.27 0.41
C ALA A 427 6.85 7.77 0.51
N VAL A 428 7.74 6.94 -0.04
CA VAL A 428 7.72 5.48 0.18
C VAL A 428 8.97 5.12 0.97
N THR A 429 8.76 4.61 2.18
CA THR A 429 9.83 4.16 3.06
C THR A 429 9.76 2.65 3.24
N LYS A 430 10.92 2.00 3.23
CA LYS A 430 11.09 0.58 3.50
C LYS A 430 11.65 0.41 4.91
N CYS A 431 10.87 -0.21 5.79
CA CYS A 431 11.25 -0.51 7.16
C CYS A 431 11.84 -1.92 7.22
N SER A 432 13.11 -2.04 7.63
CA SER A 432 13.71 -3.34 7.96
C SER A 432 13.26 -3.77 9.35
N GLY A 433 12.58 -4.91 9.46
CA GLY A 433 12.04 -5.42 10.73
C GLY A 433 13.08 -6.07 11.66
N GLU A 434 14.38 -5.93 11.38
CA GLU A 434 15.45 -6.69 12.05
C GLU A 434 16.16 -5.95 13.19
N SER A 435 15.72 -4.75 13.57
CA SER A 435 16.43 -4.00 14.62
C SER A 435 16.18 -4.61 16.00
N ALA A 436 17.12 -5.42 16.47
CA ALA A 436 17.12 -6.07 17.78
C ALA A 436 17.25 -5.08 18.97
N SER A 437 17.51 -3.79 18.70
CA SER A 437 17.87 -2.79 19.72
C SER A 437 16.70 -2.01 20.33
N GLY A 438 15.44 -2.35 20.03
CA GLY A 438 14.28 -1.65 20.60
C GLY A 438 14.06 -0.21 20.10
N SER A 439 15.02 0.40 19.40
CA SER A 439 14.80 1.57 18.54
C SER A 439 14.20 1.09 17.21
N ALA A 440 12.91 0.78 17.22
CA ALA A 440 12.18 0.11 16.13
C ALA A 440 12.17 0.81 14.75
N TRP A 441 12.96 1.88 14.57
CA TRP A 441 12.84 2.84 13.48
C TRP A 441 14.16 3.35 12.91
N SER A 442 15.32 2.99 13.49
CA SER A 442 16.60 3.62 13.13
C SER A 442 17.14 3.24 11.73
N HIS A 443 16.46 2.37 10.98
CA HIS A 443 16.86 1.96 9.63
C HIS A 443 15.66 1.90 8.67
N SER A 444 15.01 3.05 8.43
CA SER A 444 14.10 3.21 7.28
C SER A 444 14.88 3.66 6.05
N LEU A 445 14.75 2.93 4.94
CA LEU A 445 15.30 3.33 3.65
C LEU A 445 14.24 4.11 2.86
N VAL A 446 14.56 5.32 2.43
CA VAL A 446 13.69 6.10 1.54
C VAL A 446 13.80 5.53 0.13
N ILE A 447 12.72 4.95 -0.37
CA ILE A 447 12.63 4.40 -1.73
C ILE A 447 12.24 5.50 -2.71
N VAL A 448 11.26 6.32 -2.33
CA VAL A 448 10.77 7.48 -3.07
C VAL A 448 10.59 8.64 -2.09
N LYS A 449 11.06 9.83 -2.45
CA LYS A 449 10.86 11.05 -1.66
C LYS A 449 9.46 11.61 -1.88
N ALA A 450 8.91 12.26 -0.87
CA ALA A 450 7.64 12.96 -1.00
C ALA A 450 7.80 14.19 -1.90
N LYS A 451 6.85 14.42 -2.82
CA LYS A 451 6.79 15.68 -3.56
C LYS A 451 5.95 16.69 -2.80
N VAL A 452 6.54 17.84 -2.48
CA VAL A 452 5.90 18.88 -1.66
C VAL A 452 5.89 20.23 -2.36
N LEU A 453 4.87 21.03 -2.06
CA LEU A 453 4.81 22.43 -2.41
C LEU A 453 5.29 23.25 -1.20
N LEU A 454 6.24 24.16 -1.44
CA LEU A 454 6.78 25.09 -0.45
C LEU A 454 6.01 26.41 -0.42
#